data_AF-A0A963RMS4-F1
#
_entry.id   AF-A0A963RMS4-F1
#
_cell.length_a   1.000
_cell.length_b   1.000
_cell.length_c   1.000
_cell.angle_alpha   90.00
_cell.angle_beta   90.00
_cell.angle_gamma   90.00
#
_symmetry.space_group_name_H-M   'P 1'
#
loop_
_entity.id
_entity.type
_entity.pdbx_description
1 polymer ?
#
loop_
_entity_poly.entity_id
_entity_poly.type
_entity_poly.pdbx_seq_one_letter_code
_entity_poly.pdbx_strand_id
1 'polypeptide(L)'
;MGHVAGLEQHIREYRNGRDLTDTPRGLTVIDLYGLEIEDVRNQFPAVYQWLLNRVKPDRDLNPRRTRRERWWIFGEPCPRFREASRHLRRYIATVKTSRHRTFQLLDASILPDSKLIACTSDDSYLLGILSSRLHVLWATAIGSKLGAGNDPTYVKTLSFEAFPFPNATPDQHTRIGDLAEQLDAHRKRQQAAHDGLTLTGMYNVLEKLRADTPLSAKDKTIHEQGLVSVLRELHDALDTAVFDAYGWADLAPALVGRPGATTPLPDKPAEQAAAEEDLLTRLVALNAERAAEEARGQVRWLRPDYQNPQAGAA
;
A
#
# COMPACT_ATOMS: atom_id res chain seq x y z
N MET A 1 5.79 -31.26 -8.31
CA MET A 1 4.50 -31.77 -8.81
C MET A 1 4.61 -31.80 -10.33
N GLY A 2 4.26 -32.88 -11.01
CA GLY A 2 4.28 -32.93 -12.48
C GLY A 2 3.38 -31.85 -13.09
N HIS A 3 3.62 -31.48 -14.35
CA HIS A 3 2.80 -30.50 -15.07
C HIS A 3 1.37 -31.06 -15.27
N VAL A 4 0.46 -30.68 -14.37
CA VAL A 4 -0.98 -30.84 -14.56
C VAL A 4 -1.48 -29.55 -15.19
N ALA A 5 -2.05 -29.64 -16.40
CA ALA A 5 -2.56 -28.47 -17.12
C ALA A 5 -3.61 -27.72 -16.28
N GLY A 6 -3.54 -26.39 -16.25
CA GLY A 6 -4.47 -25.53 -15.50
C GLY A 6 -4.07 -25.30 -14.05
N LEU A 7 -3.16 -26.11 -13.48
CA LEU A 7 -2.73 -25.95 -12.09
C LEU A 7 -1.97 -24.63 -11.87
N GLU A 8 -1.26 -24.15 -12.89
CA GLU A 8 -0.53 -22.88 -12.86
C GLU A 8 -1.43 -21.68 -12.51
N GLN A 9 -2.72 -21.75 -12.82
CA GLN A 9 -3.69 -20.69 -12.51
C GLN A 9 -4.07 -20.66 -11.02
N HIS A 10 -3.84 -21.77 -10.32
CA HIS A 10 -4.11 -21.95 -8.90
C HIS A 10 -2.85 -21.89 -8.04
N ILE A 11 -1.66 -21.76 -8.63
CA ILE A 11 -0.41 -21.49 -7.92
C ILE A 11 -0.11 -20.00 -8.06
N ARG A 12 -0.42 -19.25 -7.01
CA ARG A 12 -0.35 -17.79 -7.01
C ARG A 12 0.90 -17.32 -6.26
N GLU A 13 1.57 -16.30 -6.78
CA GLU A 13 2.59 -15.60 -5.99
C GLU A 13 1.96 -15.01 -4.72
N TYR A 14 2.74 -14.96 -3.65
CA TYR A 14 2.31 -14.48 -2.35
C TYR A 14 3.32 -13.47 -1.81
N ARG A 15 2.80 -12.42 -1.17
CA ARG A 15 3.64 -11.43 -0.46
C ARG A 15 3.04 -11.11 0.90
N ASN A 16 3.93 -11.05 1.90
CA ASN A 16 3.62 -10.47 3.21
C ASN A 16 4.34 -9.13 3.41
N GLY A 17 4.17 -8.56 4.61
CA GLY A 17 4.84 -7.31 4.99
C GLY A 17 6.36 -7.32 4.77
N ARG A 18 7.04 -8.42 5.13
CA ARG A 18 8.48 -8.56 4.93
C ARG A 18 8.84 -8.54 3.44
N ASP A 19 8.08 -9.28 2.62
CA ASP A 19 8.32 -9.36 1.18
C ASP A 19 8.03 -8.03 0.45
N LEU A 20 7.32 -7.08 1.07
CA LEU A 20 7.13 -5.72 0.51
C LEU A 20 8.28 -4.79 0.90
N THR A 21 8.85 -4.94 2.09
CA THR A 21 9.88 -4.01 2.62
C THR A 21 11.31 -4.45 2.36
N ASP A 22 11.50 -5.72 2.05
CA ASP A 22 12.78 -6.42 1.89
C ASP A 22 12.73 -7.24 0.58
N THR A 23 13.79 -7.98 0.29
CA THR A 23 13.84 -8.94 -0.82
C THR A 23 12.73 -9.97 -0.66
N PRO A 24 11.84 -10.13 -1.66
CA PRO A 24 10.78 -11.11 -1.60
C PRO A 24 11.32 -12.54 -1.49
N ARG A 25 10.70 -13.36 -0.64
CA ARG A 25 11.11 -14.78 -0.46
C ARG A 25 10.77 -15.70 -1.64
N GLY A 26 10.07 -15.20 -2.67
CA GLY A 26 9.64 -16.01 -3.82
C GLY A 26 8.62 -17.10 -3.47
N LEU A 27 7.80 -16.89 -2.43
CA LEU A 27 6.81 -17.87 -2.00
C LEU A 27 5.56 -17.85 -2.89
N THR A 28 5.00 -19.04 -3.11
CA THR A 28 3.72 -19.25 -3.80
C THR A 28 2.72 -19.95 -2.88
N VAL A 29 1.43 -19.77 -3.16
CA VAL A 29 0.32 -20.41 -2.43
C VAL A 29 -0.60 -21.15 -3.39
N ILE A 30 -1.25 -22.18 -2.86
CA ILE A 30 -2.32 -22.90 -3.56
C ILE A 30 -3.63 -22.13 -3.31
N ASP A 31 -4.18 -21.52 -4.35
CA ASP A 31 -5.42 -20.76 -4.33
C ASP A 31 -6.52 -21.43 -5.17
N LEU A 32 -7.39 -22.16 -4.48
CA LEU A 32 -8.48 -22.93 -5.08
C LEU A 32 -9.82 -22.19 -4.99
N TYR A 33 -9.81 -20.87 -4.78
CA TYR A 33 -11.04 -20.09 -4.73
C TYR A 33 -11.87 -20.25 -6.01
N GLY A 34 -13.15 -20.58 -5.84
CA GLY A 34 -14.08 -20.82 -6.94
C GLY A 34 -14.20 -22.29 -7.38
N LEU A 35 -13.38 -23.19 -6.83
CA LEU A 35 -13.49 -24.63 -7.08
C LEU A 35 -14.23 -25.36 -5.97
N GLU A 36 -15.06 -26.32 -6.35
CA GLU A 36 -15.58 -27.33 -5.44
C GLU A 36 -14.55 -28.44 -5.23
N ILE A 37 -14.64 -29.16 -4.10
CA ILE A 37 -13.60 -30.12 -3.72
C ILE A 37 -13.53 -31.34 -4.65
N GLU A 38 -14.66 -31.73 -5.23
CA GLU A 38 -14.76 -32.75 -6.27
C GLU A 38 -13.94 -32.37 -7.50
N ASP A 39 -14.01 -31.11 -7.93
CA ASP A 39 -13.23 -30.59 -9.05
C ASP A 39 -11.73 -30.64 -8.73
N VAL A 40 -11.35 -30.21 -7.53
CA VAL A 40 -9.95 -30.29 -7.08
C VAL A 40 -9.46 -31.73 -7.07
N ARG A 41 -10.27 -32.69 -6.61
CA ARG A 41 -9.92 -34.12 -6.59
C ARG A 41 -9.76 -34.69 -8.01
N ASN A 42 -10.67 -34.35 -8.92
CA ASN A 42 -10.71 -34.91 -10.26
C ASN A 42 -9.66 -34.28 -11.19
N GLN A 43 -9.49 -32.95 -11.13
CA GLN A 43 -8.60 -32.19 -11.99
C GLN A 43 -7.18 -32.12 -11.43
N PHE A 44 -7.03 -32.03 -10.10
CA PHE A 44 -5.75 -31.83 -9.41
C PHE A 44 -5.53 -32.83 -8.25
N PRO A 45 -5.55 -34.15 -8.50
CA PRO A 45 -5.53 -35.18 -7.44
C PRO A 45 -4.32 -35.09 -6.50
N ALA A 46 -3.16 -34.68 -7.01
CA ALA A 46 -1.96 -34.47 -6.20
C ALA A 46 -2.09 -33.28 -5.22
N VAL A 47 -2.76 -32.21 -5.64
CA VAL A 47 -3.06 -31.04 -4.78
C VAL A 47 -4.10 -31.41 -3.75
N TYR A 48 -5.15 -32.12 -4.15
CA TYR A 48 -6.15 -32.65 -3.23
C TYR A 48 -5.48 -33.47 -2.12
N GLN A 49 -4.66 -34.47 -2.48
CA GLN A 49 -3.96 -35.31 -1.51
C GLN A 49 -3.02 -34.49 -0.61
N TRP A 50 -2.32 -33.51 -1.17
CA TRP A 50 -1.42 -32.63 -0.43
C TRP A 50 -2.16 -31.86 0.67
N LEU A 51 -3.27 -31.20 0.32
CA LEU A 51 -4.08 -30.44 1.24
C LEU A 51 -4.82 -31.35 2.24
N LEU A 52 -5.28 -32.54 1.79
CA LEU A 52 -5.95 -33.51 2.65
C LEU A 52 -5.02 -33.97 3.79
N ASN A 53 -3.75 -34.20 3.49
CA ASN A 53 -2.79 -34.70 4.48
C ASN A 53 -2.23 -33.61 5.40
N ARG A 54 -2.18 -32.35 4.95
CA ARG A 54 -1.45 -31.27 5.66
C ARG A 54 -2.32 -30.12 6.14
N VAL A 55 -3.47 -29.88 5.52
CA VAL A 55 -4.34 -28.75 5.83
C VAL A 55 -5.62 -29.22 6.52
N LYS A 56 -6.24 -30.31 6.04
CA LYS A 56 -7.50 -30.81 6.60
C LYS A 56 -7.40 -31.15 8.11
N PRO A 57 -6.35 -31.82 8.63
CA PRO A 57 -6.29 -32.17 10.06
C PRO A 57 -6.38 -30.93 10.97
N ASP A 58 -5.64 -29.86 10.62
CA ASP A 58 -5.70 -28.60 11.35
C ASP A 58 -7.04 -27.88 11.17
N ARG A 59 -7.62 -27.95 9.96
CA ARG A 59 -8.92 -27.35 9.67
C ARG A 59 -10.05 -28.02 10.43
N ASP A 60 -10.03 -29.34 10.61
CA ASP A 60 -11.07 -30.09 11.34
C ASP A 60 -11.21 -29.63 12.81
N LEU A 61 -10.12 -29.14 13.41
CA LEU A 61 -10.09 -28.58 14.76
C LEU A 61 -10.55 -27.11 14.82
N ASN A 62 -10.77 -26.44 13.69
CA ASN A 62 -11.12 -25.03 13.68
C ASN A 62 -12.55 -24.82 14.19
N PRO A 63 -12.84 -23.87 15.10
CA PRO A 63 -14.19 -23.66 15.64
C PRO A 63 -15.20 -23.17 14.60
N ARG A 64 -14.75 -22.53 13.51
CA ARG A 64 -15.64 -22.04 12.44
C ARG A 64 -15.99 -23.16 11.46
N ARG A 65 -17.26 -23.53 11.41
CA ARG A 65 -17.81 -24.59 10.54
C ARG A 65 -17.37 -24.46 9.08
N THR A 66 -17.47 -23.27 8.51
CA THR A 66 -17.09 -23.00 7.11
C THR A 66 -15.63 -23.34 6.81
N ARG A 67 -14.70 -23.12 7.75
CA ARG A 67 -13.28 -23.45 7.59
C ARG A 67 -13.03 -24.96 7.68
N ARG A 68 -13.85 -25.70 8.42
CA ARG A 68 -13.80 -27.17 8.48
C ARG A 68 -14.35 -27.79 7.20
N GLU A 69 -15.52 -27.33 6.77
CA GLU A 69 -16.23 -27.89 5.61
C GLU A 69 -15.57 -27.50 4.29
N ARG A 70 -15.03 -26.28 4.18
CA ARG A 70 -14.30 -25.79 2.99
C ARG A 70 -12.79 -25.71 3.23
N TRP A 71 -12.23 -26.79 3.76
CA TRP A 71 -10.84 -26.85 4.22
C TRP A 71 -9.78 -26.58 3.13
N TRP A 72 -10.14 -26.76 1.86
CA TRP A 72 -9.27 -26.47 0.69
C TRP A 72 -9.27 -24.99 0.28
N ILE A 73 -10.18 -24.17 0.83
CA ILE A 73 -10.27 -22.73 0.58
C ILE A 73 -9.57 -21.97 1.72
N PHE A 74 -9.03 -20.78 1.41
CA PHE A 74 -8.49 -19.91 2.44
C PHE A 74 -9.51 -19.59 3.53
N GLY A 75 -8.99 -19.44 4.76
CA GLY A 75 -9.82 -19.19 5.93
C GLY A 75 -10.59 -17.89 5.86
N GLU A 76 -10.05 -16.90 5.13
CA GLU A 76 -10.83 -15.82 4.55
C GLU A 76 -10.60 -15.75 3.03
N PRO A 77 -11.63 -15.98 2.21
CA PRO A 77 -11.49 -16.03 0.76
C PRO A 77 -11.44 -14.65 0.09
N CYS A 78 -11.76 -13.57 0.81
CA CYS A 78 -11.70 -12.18 0.35
C CYS A 78 -12.39 -11.92 -1.02
N PRO A 79 -13.68 -12.29 -1.21
CA PRO A 79 -14.38 -12.15 -2.49
C PRO A 79 -14.38 -10.72 -3.02
N ARG A 80 -14.58 -9.72 -2.16
CA ARG A 80 -14.57 -8.29 -2.56
C ARG A 80 -13.23 -7.85 -3.16
N PHE A 81 -12.11 -8.34 -2.64
CA PHE A 81 -10.80 -8.04 -3.22
C PHE A 81 -10.69 -8.67 -4.61
N ARG A 82 -11.08 -9.94 -4.75
CA ARG A 82 -11.01 -10.69 -6.01
C ARG A 82 -11.87 -10.08 -7.10
N GLU A 83 -13.07 -9.63 -6.76
CA GLU A 83 -13.96 -8.91 -7.66
C GLU A 83 -13.35 -7.57 -8.08
N ALA A 84 -12.92 -6.76 -7.12
CA ALA A 84 -12.38 -5.43 -7.37
C ALA A 84 -11.05 -5.41 -8.14
N SER A 85 -10.26 -6.49 -8.05
CA SER A 85 -8.96 -6.64 -8.72
C SER A 85 -9.02 -7.43 -10.04
N ARG A 86 -10.15 -8.06 -10.39
CA ARG A 86 -10.27 -8.98 -11.53
C ARG A 86 -9.79 -8.40 -12.87
N HIS A 87 -10.03 -7.11 -13.10
CA HIS A 87 -9.70 -6.43 -14.35
C HIS A 87 -8.46 -5.55 -14.25
N LEU A 88 -7.79 -5.55 -13.10
CA LEU A 88 -6.58 -4.77 -12.89
C LEU A 88 -5.36 -5.59 -13.30
N ARG A 89 -4.37 -4.93 -13.89
CA ARG A 89 -3.04 -5.52 -14.12
C ARG A 89 -2.17 -5.48 -12.87
N ARG A 90 -2.42 -4.50 -12.01
CA ARG A 90 -1.68 -4.23 -10.78
C ARG A 90 -2.58 -3.51 -9.78
N TYR A 91 -2.19 -3.50 -8.52
CA TYR A 91 -2.91 -2.78 -7.48
C TYR A 91 -1.92 -2.17 -6.48
N ILE A 92 -2.35 -1.14 -5.75
CA ILE A 92 -1.51 -0.48 -4.75
C ILE A 92 -1.55 -1.28 -3.44
N ALA A 93 -0.40 -1.47 -2.80
CA ALA A 93 -0.29 -2.15 -1.52
C ALA A 93 0.57 -1.39 -0.51
N THR A 94 0.24 -1.55 0.78
CA THR A 94 1.07 -1.08 1.90
C THR A 94 1.03 -2.08 3.06
N VAL A 95 2.10 -2.14 3.86
CA VAL A 95 2.17 -3.02 5.03
C VAL A 95 1.33 -2.42 6.16
N LYS A 96 0.35 -3.15 6.69
CA LYS A 96 -0.59 -2.67 7.71
C LYS A 96 0.09 -1.96 8.88
N THR A 97 1.09 -2.57 9.51
CA THR A 97 1.87 -1.97 10.60
C THR A 97 3.31 -1.80 10.15
N SER A 98 3.80 -0.55 10.12
CA SER A 98 5.16 -0.23 9.66
C SER A 98 5.62 1.10 10.23
N ARG A 99 6.90 1.18 10.61
CA ARG A 99 7.56 2.43 11.01
C ARG A 99 7.54 3.47 9.89
N HIS A 100 7.97 3.06 8.69
CA HIS A 100 7.89 3.88 7.49
C HIS A 100 6.67 3.47 6.67
N ARG A 101 5.76 4.42 6.46
CA ARG A 101 4.62 4.26 5.58
C ARG A 101 5.08 4.40 4.14
N THR A 102 5.00 3.31 3.40
CA THR A 102 5.31 3.28 1.97
C THR A 102 4.19 2.55 1.22
N PHE A 103 3.92 3.00 0.00
CA PHE A 103 2.98 2.38 -0.92
C PHE A 103 3.72 1.97 -2.18
N GLN A 104 3.31 0.86 -2.79
CA GLN A 104 3.89 0.35 -4.02
C GLN A 104 2.86 -0.36 -4.88
N LEU A 105 3.11 -0.43 -6.19
CA LEU A 105 2.30 -1.23 -7.10
C LEU A 105 2.72 -2.70 -7.04
N LEU A 106 1.77 -3.60 -6.87
CA LEU A 106 1.96 -5.05 -6.97
C LEU A 106 1.23 -5.57 -8.21
N ASP A 107 1.85 -6.51 -8.92
CA ASP A 107 1.18 -7.22 -10.02
C ASP A 107 -0.08 -7.94 -9.50
N ALA A 108 -1.16 -7.93 -10.29
CA ALA A 108 -2.44 -8.50 -9.86
C ALA A 108 -2.43 -10.04 -9.72
N SER A 109 -1.40 -10.71 -10.23
CA SER A 109 -1.15 -12.15 -9.98
C SER A 109 -0.68 -12.43 -8.55
N ILE A 110 -0.14 -11.43 -7.85
CA ILE A 110 0.34 -11.55 -6.48
C ILE A 110 -0.83 -11.45 -5.50
N LEU A 111 -0.92 -12.40 -4.57
CA LEU A 111 -1.89 -12.35 -3.48
C LEU A 111 -1.30 -11.64 -2.25
N PRO A 112 -2.01 -10.63 -1.70
CA PRO A 112 -1.59 -9.95 -0.50
C PRO A 112 -1.97 -10.75 0.74
N ASP A 113 -1.07 -10.82 1.72
CA ASP A 113 -1.41 -11.42 3.02
C ASP A 113 -2.30 -10.51 3.89
N SER A 114 -2.77 -11.06 5.01
CA SER A 114 -3.64 -10.34 5.97
C SER A 114 -3.00 -9.14 6.68
N LYS A 115 -1.68 -8.98 6.59
CA LYS A 115 -0.90 -7.86 7.11
C LYS A 115 -0.58 -6.84 6.02
N LEU A 116 -1.08 -7.02 4.79
CA LEU A 116 -1.08 -6.00 3.76
C LEU A 116 -2.47 -5.36 3.65
N ILE A 117 -2.47 -4.09 3.27
CA ILE A 117 -3.65 -3.37 2.81
C ILE A 117 -3.52 -3.28 1.28
N ALA A 118 -4.53 -3.80 0.57
CA ALA A 118 -4.62 -3.72 -0.88
C ALA A 118 -5.66 -2.66 -1.25
N CYS A 119 -5.20 -1.61 -1.94
CA CYS A 119 -6.02 -0.61 -2.60
C CYS A 119 -6.15 -1.04 -4.07
N THR A 120 -7.31 -1.59 -4.42
CA THR A 120 -7.59 -2.12 -5.77
C THR A 120 -7.79 -0.98 -6.76
N SER A 121 -6.70 -0.32 -7.14
CA SER A 121 -6.58 0.64 -8.24
C SER A 121 -5.20 0.49 -8.88
N ASP A 122 -5.14 0.58 -10.20
CA ASP A 122 -3.91 0.60 -11.01
C ASP A 122 -3.48 2.02 -11.40
N ASP A 123 -4.23 3.03 -10.94
CA ASP A 123 -3.96 4.45 -11.16
C ASP A 123 -2.80 4.97 -10.31
N SER A 124 -1.76 5.42 -10.99
CA SER A 124 -0.54 5.93 -10.38
C SER A 124 -0.73 7.30 -9.72
N TYR A 125 -1.77 8.06 -10.06
CA TYR A 125 -2.13 9.26 -9.31
C TYR A 125 -2.51 8.90 -7.87
N LEU A 126 -3.35 7.89 -7.66
CA LEU A 126 -3.67 7.42 -6.31
C LEU A 126 -2.42 6.91 -5.59
N LEU A 127 -1.50 6.23 -6.27
CA LEU A 127 -0.21 5.86 -5.68
C LEU A 127 0.54 7.10 -5.18
N GLY A 128 0.57 8.18 -5.97
CA GLY A 128 1.21 9.44 -5.62
C GLY A 128 0.56 10.12 -4.41
N ILE A 129 -0.76 10.26 -4.40
CA ILE A 129 -1.50 10.82 -3.27
C ILE A 129 -1.22 10.01 -1.99
N LEU A 130 -1.32 8.69 -2.04
CA LEU A 130 -1.09 7.83 -0.88
C LEU A 130 0.38 7.86 -0.40
N SER A 131 1.33 8.07 -1.32
CA SER A 131 2.76 8.16 -0.99
C SER A 131 3.18 9.54 -0.46
N SER A 132 2.30 10.55 -0.55
CA SER A 132 2.59 11.91 -0.10
C SER A 132 2.64 12.04 1.42
N ARG A 133 3.40 13.03 1.89
CA ARG A 133 3.43 13.47 3.29
C ARG A 133 2.04 13.77 3.83
N LEU A 134 1.15 14.36 3.02
CA LEU A 134 -0.20 14.75 3.45
C LEU A 134 -1.00 13.51 3.87
N HIS A 135 -0.98 12.47 3.04
CA HIS A 135 -1.67 11.22 3.35
C HIS A 135 -1.02 10.48 4.52
N VAL A 136 0.32 10.45 4.59
CA VAL A 136 1.01 9.78 5.70
C VAL A 136 0.73 10.49 7.03
N LEU A 137 0.73 11.82 7.05
CA LEU A 137 0.41 12.60 8.24
C LEU A 137 -1.02 12.32 8.72
N TRP A 138 -1.99 12.36 7.80
CA TRP A 138 -3.38 11.97 8.06
C TRP A 138 -3.45 10.57 8.66
N ALA A 139 -2.96 9.56 7.92
CA ALA A 139 -3.03 8.16 8.31
C ALA A 139 -2.36 7.87 9.65
N THR A 140 -1.32 8.63 10.00
CA THR A 140 -0.62 8.53 11.29
C THR A 140 -1.43 9.16 12.43
N ALA A 141 -2.05 10.32 12.21
CA ALA A 141 -2.80 11.05 13.23
C ALA A 141 -4.09 10.31 13.65
N ILE A 142 -4.82 9.77 12.67
CA ILE A 142 -6.11 9.09 12.88
C ILE A 142 -6.01 7.56 12.90
N GLY A 143 -4.84 7.01 12.60
CA GLY A 143 -4.57 5.57 12.68
C GLY A 143 -4.46 5.06 14.12
N SER A 144 -3.95 3.85 14.27
CA SER A 144 -3.61 3.28 15.59
C SER A 144 -2.13 2.95 15.69
N LYS A 145 -1.66 2.58 16.87
CA LYS A 145 -0.27 2.17 17.13
C LYS A 145 -0.25 0.74 17.69
N LEU A 146 0.76 -0.04 17.35
CA LEU A 146 0.88 -1.43 17.80
C LEU A 146 2.30 -1.76 18.27
N GLY A 147 2.39 -2.55 19.35
CA GLY A 147 3.64 -3.09 19.88
C GLY A 147 4.46 -2.09 20.69
N ALA A 148 5.59 -2.56 21.25
CA ALA A 148 6.46 -1.75 22.10
C ALA A 148 7.10 -0.56 21.37
N GLY A 149 7.30 -0.66 20.05
CA GLY A 149 7.81 0.42 19.20
C GLY A 149 6.77 1.48 18.82
N ASN A 150 5.49 1.29 19.19
CA ASN A 150 4.39 2.18 18.83
C ASN A 150 4.27 2.41 17.31
N ASP A 151 4.54 1.36 16.53
CA ASP A 151 4.57 1.45 15.07
C ASP A 151 3.17 1.83 14.51
N PRO A 152 3.09 2.80 13.60
CA PRO A 152 1.84 3.21 12.96
C PRO A 152 1.15 2.04 12.24
N THR A 153 -0.11 1.86 12.57
CA THR A 153 -1.01 0.88 11.96
C THR A 153 -2.03 1.60 11.09
N TYR A 154 -2.04 1.21 9.82
CA TYR A 154 -2.97 1.72 8.81
C TYR A 154 -4.35 1.10 9.01
N VAL A 155 -5.32 1.92 9.38
CA VAL A 155 -6.70 1.51 9.63
C VAL A 155 -7.52 1.93 8.42
N LYS A 156 -7.82 1.00 7.49
CA LYS A 156 -8.40 1.35 6.17
C LYS A 156 -9.57 2.35 6.24
N THR A 157 -10.47 2.17 7.22
CA THR A 157 -11.72 2.94 7.34
C THR A 157 -11.48 4.38 7.73
N LEU A 158 -10.37 4.64 8.43
CA LEU A 158 -9.98 5.97 8.85
C LEU A 158 -8.93 6.52 7.87
N SER A 159 -7.87 5.76 7.63
CA SER A 159 -6.70 6.19 6.85
C SER A 159 -7.00 6.40 5.37
N PHE A 160 -7.79 5.52 4.72
CA PHE A 160 -8.09 5.63 3.29
C PHE A 160 -9.51 6.10 3.05
N GLU A 161 -10.51 5.42 3.61
CA GLU A 161 -11.92 5.67 3.30
C GLU A 161 -12.38 7.07 3.75
N ALA A 162 -11.80 7.62 4.81
CA ALA A 162 -12.09 8.98 5.28
C ALA A 162 -11.07 10.03 4.78
N PHE A 163 -10.10 9.67 3.94
CA PHE A 163 -9.12 10.64 3.45
C PHE A 163 -9.75 11.57 2.39
N PRO A 164 -9.69 12.90 2.56
CA PRO A 164 -10.24 13.83 1.58
C PRO A 164 -9.28 14.04 0.42
N PHE A 165 -9.48 13.29 -0.68
CA PHE A 165 -8.67 13.42 -1.90
C PHE A 165 -8.81 14.82 -2.54
N PRO A 166 -7.74 15.36 -3.15
CA PRO A 166 -7.79 16.67 -3.79
C PRO A 166 -8.55 16.61 -5.11
N ASN A 167 -9.03 17.76 -5.57
CA ASN A 167 -9.67 17.91 -6.87
C ASN A 167 -8.64 18.32 -7.92
N ALA A 168 -7.72 17.40 -8.25
CA ALA A 168 -6.63 17.65 -9.18
C ALA A 168 -7.14 17.91 -10.61
N THR A 169 -6.51 18.83 -11.32
CA THR A 169 -6.68 18.98 -12.78
C THR A 169 -6.08 17.78 -13.51
N PRO A 170 -6.43 17.54 -14.80
CA PRO A 170 -5.82 16.47 -15.59
C PRO A 170 -4.27 16.54 -15.64
N ASP A 171 -3.71 17.74 -15.72
CA ASP A 171 -2.25 17.94 -15.74
C ASP A 171 -1.63 17.61 -14.38
N GLN A 172 -2.26 18.04 -13.28
CA GLN A 172 -1.82 17.68 -11.93
C GLN A 172 -1.90 16.17 -11.70
N HIS A 173 -2.98 15.54 -12.17
CA HIS A 173 -3.18 14.10 -12.08
C HIS A 173 -2.07 13.34 -12.79
N THR A 174 -1.75 13.73 -14.03
CA THR A 174 -0.66 13.16 -14.83
C THR A 174 0.69 13.36 -14.13
N ARG A 175 0.98 14.59 -13.69
CA ARG A 175 2.25 14.93 -13.03
C ARG A 175 2.49 14.13 -11.76
N ILE A 176 1.48 14.01 -10.90
CA ILE A 176 1.55 13.22 -9.67
C ILE A 176 1.72 11.74 -9.99
N GLY A 177 1.00 11.23 -10.99
CA GLY A 177 1.12 9.84 -11.45
C GLY A 177 2.52 9.50 -11.94
N ASP A 178 3.12 10.35 -12.77
CA ASP A 178 4.46 10.15 -13.30
C ASP A 178 5.54 10.16 -12.20
N LEU A 179 5.40 11.05 -11.21
CA LEU A 179 6.31 11.09 -10.06
C LEU A 179 6.17 9.82 -9.19
N ALA A 180 4.95 9.34 -9.00
CA ALA A 180 4.68 8.13 -8.24
C ALA A 180 5.27 6.87 -8.92
N GLU A 181 5.14 6.76 -10.24
CA GLU A 181 5.77 5.69 -11.04
C GLU A 181 7.30 5.73 -10.91
N GLN A 182 7.90 6.92 -11.06
CA GLN A 182 9.34 7.08 -10.91
C GLN A 182 9.80 6.68 -9.50
N LEU A 183 9.06 7.08 -8.46
CA LEU A 183 9.36 6.73 -7.08
C LEU A 183 9.26 5.22 -6.82
N ASP A 184 8.22 4.56 -7.33
CA ASP A 184 8.04 3.11 -7.21
C ASP A 184 9.10 2.32 -8.01
N ALA A 185 9.34 2.71 -9.26
CA ALA A 185 10.35 2.11 -10.12
C ALA A 185 11.77 2.28 -9.55
N HIS A 186 12.07 3.46 -8.99
CA HIS A 186 13.36 3.72 -8.36
C HIS A 186 13.64 2.74 -7.23
N ARG A 187 12.70 2.62 -6.28
CA ARG A 187 12.81 1.72 -5.13
C ARG A 187 13.01 0.28 -5.56
N LYS A 188 12.16 -0.21 -6.47
CA LYS A 188 12.24 -1.59 -6.98
C LYS A 188 13.55 -1.87 -7.71
N ARG A 189 13.99 -0.95 -8.57
CA ARG A 189 15.25 -1.08 -9.31
C ARG A 189 16.45 -1.15 -8.38
N GLN A 190 16.53 -0.29 -7.35
CA GLN A 190 17.65 -0.33 -6.41
C GLN A 190 17.65 -1.59 -5.56
N GLN A 191 16.48 -2.03 -5.06
CA GLN A 191 16.40 -3.28 -4.31
C GLN A 191 16.76 -4.51 -5.16
N ALA A 192 16.40 -4.52 -6.45
CA ALA A 192 16.77 -5.60 -7.36
C ALA A 192 18.26 -5.60 -7.75
N ALA A 193 18.93 -4.44 -7.74
CA ALA A 193 20.33 -4.31 -8.08
C ALA A 193 21.29 -4.61 -6.91
N HIS A 194 20.80 -4.55 -5.67
CA HIS A 194 21.61 -4.62 -4.47
C HIS A 194 21.02 -5.56 -3.41
N ASP A 195 21.56 -6.78 -3.36
CA ASP A 195 21.20 -7.77 -2.35
C ASP A 195 21.36 -7.21 -0.92
N GLY A 196 20.32 -7.33 -0.11
CA GLY A 196 20.30 -6.83 1.27
C GLY A 196 19.94 -5.35 1.42
N LEU A 197 19.73 -4.62 0.32
CA LEU A 197 19.14 -3.28 0.37
C LEU A 197 17.64 -3.36 0.67
N THR A 198 17.23 -2.76 1.78
CA THR A 198 15.82 -2.77 2.22
C THR A 198 15.19 -1.39 2.10
N LEU A 199 13.87 -1.32 1.91
CA LEU A 199 13.13 -0.05 1.98
C LEU A 199 13.39 0.62 3.33
N THR A 200 13.28 -0.13 4.43
CA THR A 200 13.52 0.41 5.78
C THR A 200 14.93 1.01 5.90
N GLY A 201 15.95 0.39 5.32
CA GLY A 201 17.31 0.94 5.26
C GLY A 201 17.36 2.28 4.52
N MET A 202 16.82 2.31 3.28
CA MET A 202 16.80 3.53 2.46
C MET A 202 16.07 4.68 3.15
N TYR A 203 14.90 4.42 3.75
CA TYR A 203 14.11 5.45 4.41
C TYR A 203 14.72 5.91 5.75
N ASN A 204 15.40 5.05 6.51
CA ASN A 204 16.17 5.49 7.67
C ASN A 204 17.31 6.45 7.27
N VAL A 205 18.00 6.18 6.16
CA VAL A 205 19.04 7.07 5.64
C VAL A 205 18.44 8.37 5.11
N LEU A 206 17.28 8.30 4.44
CA LEU A 206 16.55 9.49 3.99
C LEU A 206 16.21 10.43 5.16
N GLU A 207 15.71 9.89 6.28
CA GLU A 207 15.42 10.71 7.46
C GLU A 207 16.70 11.35 8.04
N LYS A 208 17.83 10.62 8.08
CA LYS A 208 19.12 11.20 8.50
C LYS A 208 19.58 12.33 7.58
N LEU A 209 19.42 12.17 6.26
CA LEU A 209 19.74 13.24 5.30
C LEU A 209 18.88 14.48 5.52
N ARG A 210 17.57 14.31 5.74
CA ARG A 210 16.64 15.42 5.95
C ARG A 210 16.85 16.14 7.29
N ALA A 211 17.39 15.44 8.27
CA ALA A 211 17.75 15.98 9.59
C ALA A 211 19.22 16.44 9.67
N ASP A 212 19.95 16.51 8.55
CA ASP A 212 21.39 16.84 8.49
C ASP A 212 22.25 16.04 9.48
N THR A 213 21.84 14.80 9.76
CA THR A 213 22.54 13.91 10.69
C THR A 213 23.71 13.23 9.97
N PRO A 214 24.93 13.23 10.55
CA PRO A 214 26.08 12.56 9.95
C PRO A 214 25.83 11.07 9.66
N LEU A 215 26.15 10.65 8.43
CA LEU A 215 26.00 9.26 8.01
C LEU A 215 27.17 8.40 8.49
N SER A 216 26.85 7.26 9.13
CA SER A 216 27.84 6.23 9.44
C SER A 216 28.35 5.53 8.16
N ALA A 217 29.41 4.71 8.27
CA ALA A 217 29.91 3.95 7.12
C ALA A 217 28.81 3.08 6.46
N LYS A 218 27.99 2.41 7.28
CA LYS A 218 26.85 1.61 6.80
C LYS A 218 25.79 2.48 6.11
N ASP A 219 25.49 3.65 6.68
CA ASP A 219 24.52 4.56 6.08
C ASP A 219 25.01 5.10 4.73
N LYS A 220 26.31 5.37 4.58
CA LYS A 220 26.91 5.80 3.31
C LYS A 220 26.78 4.72 2.23
N THR A 221 27.02 3.46 2.57
CA THR A 221 26.79 2.34 1.64
C THR A 221 25.33 2.27 1.19
N ILE A 222 24.37 2.40 2.13
CA ILE A 222 22.94 2.43 1.79
C ILE A 222 22.58 3.68 0.98
N HIS A 223 23.20 4.82 1.27
CA HIS A 223 23.00 6.08 0.55
C HIS A 223 23.38 5.93 -0.93
N GLU A 224 24.54 5.33 -1.19
CA GLU A 224 25.06 5.06 -2.53
C GLU A 224 24.24 4.00 -3.26
N GLN A 225 24.03 2.83 -2.66
CA GLN A 225 23.27 1.72 -3.28
C GLN A 225 21.78 2.06 -3.46
N GLY A 226 21.18 2.76 -2.51
CA GLY A 226 19.78 3.18 -2.59
C GLY A 226 19.58 4.43 -3.43
N LEU A 227 20.66 5.08 -3.87
CA LEU A 227 20.64 6.39 -4.52
C LEU A 227 19.69 7.34 -3.76
N VAL A 228 19.91 7.46 -2.45
CA VAL A 228 18.90 8.02 -1.53
C VAL A 228 18.69 9.52 -1.76
N SER A 229 19.65 10.23 -2.37
CA SER A 229 19.44 11.61 -2.82
C SER A 229 18.39 11.71 -3.93
N VAL A 230 18.37 10.77 -4.88
CA VAL A 230 17.32 10.70 -5.92
C VAL A 230 15.98 10.35 -5.28
N LEU A 231 15.97 9.42 -4.33
CA LEU A 231 14.77 9.10 -3.55
C LEU A 231 14.21 10.35 -2.85
N ARG A 232 15.08 11.18 -2.26
CA ARG A 232 14.70 12.45 -1.63
C ARG A 232 14.04 13.40 -2.63
N GLU A 233 14.69 13.65 -3.76
CA GLU A 233 14.18 14.57 -4.80
C GLU A 233 12.83 14.12 -5.36
N LEU A 234 12.63 12.81 -5.56
CA LEU A 234 11.35 12.26 -6.01
C LEU A 234 10.23 12.47 -4.98
N HIS A 235 10.53 12.26 -3.70
CA HIS A 235 9.58 12.55 -2.61
C HIS A 235 9.26 14.03 -2.51
N ASP A 236 10.28 14.89 -2.56
CA ASP A 236 10.09 16.34 -2.43
C ASP A 236 9.27 16.88 -3.61
N ALA A 237 9.55 16.44 -4.83
CA ALA A 237 8.77 16.80 -6.02
C ALA A 237 7.32 16.28 -5.96
N LEU A 238 7.13 15.06 -5.44
CA LEU A 238 5.79 14.49 -5.25
C LEU A 238 5.00 15.29 -4.22
N ASP A 239 5.58 15.56 -3.05
CA ASP A 239 4.91 16.33 -2.00
C ASP A 239 4.54 17.74 -2.48
N THR A 240 5.44 18.44 -3.18
CA THR A 240 5.14 19.74 -3.80
C THR A 240 3.96 19.64 -4.75
N ALA A 241 3.97 18.68 -5.69
CA ALA A 241 2.88 18.52 -6.65
C ALA A 241 1.53 18.20 -5.98
N VAL A 242 1.56 17.45 -4.86
CA VAL A 242 0.34 17.16 -4.09
C VAL A 242 -0.15 18.40 -3.34
N PHE A 243 0.72 19.19 -2.69
CA PHE A 243 0.33 20.47 -2.11
C PHE A 243 -0.32 21.40 -3.15
N ASP A 244 0.24 21.47 -4.36
CA ASP A 244 -0.34 22.24 -5.47
C ASP A 244 -1.73 21.74 -5.86
N ALA A 245 -1.95 20.42 -5.90
CA ALA A 245 -3.27 19.84 -6.20
C ALA A 245 -4.34 20.14 -5.12
N TYR A 246 -3.92 20.35 -3.88
CA TYR A 246 -4.81 20.83 -2.81
C TYR A 246 -4.99 22.36 -2.83
N GLY A 247 -4.15 23.10 -3.55
CA GLY A 247 -4.08 24.56 -3.48
C GLY A 247 -3.44 25.07 -2.19
N TRP A 248 -2.61 24.25 -1.52
CA TRP A 248 -1.96 24.55 -0.24
C TRP A 248 -0.44 24.67 -0.37
N ALA A 249 0.02 25.24 -1.48
CA ALA A 249 1.44 25.47 -1.76
C ALA A 249 2.11 26.38 -0.70
N ASP A 250 1.32 27.16 0.04
CA ASP A 250 1.77 27.99 1.15
C ASP A 250 2.40 27.20 2.30
N LEU A 251 2.01 25.93 2.49
CA LEU A 251 2.57 25.05 3.53
C LEU A 251 3.83 24.31 3.08
N ALA A 252 4.09 24.24 1.77
CA ALA A 252 5.20 23.46 1.22
C ALA A 252 6.59 23.88 1.76
N PRO A 253 6.94 25.18 1.88
CA PRO A 253 8.25 25.60 2.42
C PRO A 253 8.53 25.11 3.85
N ALA A 254 7.48 24.93 4.66
CA ALA A 254 7.60 24.47 6.04
C ALA A 254 7.65 22.94 6.18
N LEU A 255 7.23 22.17 5.15
CA LEU A 255 6.99 20.73 5.26
C LEU A 255 7.74 19.87 4.24
N VAL A 256 7.93 20.33 3.01
CA VAL A 256 8.63 19.58 1.95
C VAL A 256 10.12 19.47 2.29
N GLY A 257 10.72 18.30 2.07
CA GLY A 257 12.12 18.04 2.40
C GLY A 257 12.42 17.89 3.90
N ARG A 258 11.47 18.19 4.79
CA ARG A 258 11.64 18.04 6.24
C ARG A 258 11.52 16.58 6.70
N PRO A 259 12.19 16.17 7.79
CA PRO A 259 12.04 14.84 8.34
C PRO A 259 10.59 14.57 8.79
N GLY A 260 10.25 13.29 8.93
CA GLY A 260 8.93 12.83 9.37
C GLY A 260 7.87 12.73 8.28
N ALA A 261 8.25 12.73 6.99
CA ALA A 261 7.27 12.62 5.91
C ALA A 261 6.68 11.20 5.78
N THR A 262 7.48 10.18 6.14
CA THR A 262 7.07 8.77 6.02
C THR A 262 6.94 8.04 7.36
N THR A 263 7.36 8.68 8.45
CA THR A 263 7.41 8.11 9.80
C THR A 263 7.05 9.19 10.81
N PRO A 264 6.43 8.87 11.96
CA PRO A 264 6.24 9.84 13.03
C PRO A 264 7.57 10.43 13.48
N LEU A 265 7.58 11.74 13.69
CA LEU A 265 8.69 12.48 14.28
C LEU A 265 8.18 13.15 15.56
N PRO A 266 8.47 12.63 16.76
CA PRO A 266 8.01 13.26 18.01
C PRO A 266 8.70 14.59 18.29
N ASP A 267 10.02 14.63 18.11
CA ASP A 267 10.86 15.79 18.43
C ASP A 267 11.09 16.62 17.17
N LYS A 268 10.11 17.47 16.80
CA LYS A 268 10.18 18.34 15.63
C LYS A 268 10.23 19.83 16.00
N PRO A 269 10.82 20.70 15.15
CA PRO A 269 10.79 22.15 15.37
C PRO A 269 9.36 22.69 15.48
N ALA A 270 9.17 23.73 16.31
CA ALA A 270 7.85 24.32 16.57
C ALA A 270 7.16 24.82 15.28
N GLU A 271 7.92 25.39 14.35
CA GLU A 271 7.42 25.83 13.04
C GLU A 271 6.84 24.65 12.23
N GLN A 272 7.56 23.52 12.17
CA GLN A 272 7.09 22.33 11.49
C GLN A 272 5.85 21.74 12.18
N ALA A 273 5.82 21.73 13.52
CA ALA A 273 4.66 21.27 14.27
C ALA A 273 3.41 22.11 13.96
N ALA A 274 3.55 23.44 13.94
CA ALA A 274 2.46 24.35 13.60
C ALA A 274 1.97 24.14 12.15
N ALA A 275 2.88 23.96 11.19
CA ALA A 275 2.51 23.70 9.80
C ALA A 275 1.81 22.35 9.61
N GLU A 276 2.21 21.31 10.35
CA GLU A 276 1.53 20.01 10.34
C GLU A 276 0.14 20.09 10.99
N GLU A 277 -0.03 20.88 12.05
CA GLU A 277 -1.33 21.13 12.68
C GLU A 277 -2.28 21.90 11.74
N ASP A 278 -1.79 22.92 11.04
CA ASP A 278 -2.56 23.62 10.00
C ASP A 278 -2.97 22.65 8.88
N LEU A 279 -2.03 21.85 8.37
CA LEU A 279 -2.32 20.83 7.36
C LEU A 279 -3.42 19.85 7.82
N LEU A 280 -3.33 19.33 9.05
CA LEU A 280 -4.35 18.44 9.60
C LEU A 280 -5.71 19.15 9.74
N THR A 281 -5.72 20.40 10.18
CA THR A 281 -6.93 21.21 10.29
C THR A 281 -7.61 21.39 8.93
N ARG A 282 -6.84 21.72 7.89
CA ARG A 282 -7.35 21.84 6.51
C ARG A 282 -7.88 20.51 5.97
N LEU A 283 -7.20 19.40 6.25
CA LEU A 283 -7.67 18.06 5.88
C LEU A 283 -8.99 17.71 6.60
N VAL A 284 -9.12 17.97 7.90
CA VAL A 284 -10.37 17.73 8.64
C VAL A 284 -11.51 18.59 8.08
N ALA A 285 -11.26 19.85 7.79
CA ALA A 285 -12.24 20.74 7.17
C ALA A 285 -12.70 20.22 5.79
N LEU A 286 -11.73 19.85 4.93
CA LEU A 286 -12.05 19.30 3.61
C LEU A 286 -12.79 17.95 3.71
N ASN A 287 -12.47 17.11 4.70
CA ASN A 287 -13.24 15.88 4.93
C ASN A 287 -14.71 16.17 5.26
N ALA A 288 -14.98 17.17 6.11
CA ALA A 288 -16.35 17.59 6.41
C ALA A 288 -17.07 18.14 5.17
N GLU A 289 -16.38 18.90 4.32
CA GLU A 289 -16.91 19.35 3.03
C GLU A 289 -17.25 18.18 2.11
N ARG A 290 -16.36 17.19 1.96
CA ARG A 290 -16.61 15.98 1.16
C ARG A 290 -17.81 15.18 1.68
N ALA A 291 -17.92 15.01 3.00
CA ALA A 291 -19.08 14.35 3.58
C ALA A 291 -20.40 15.09 3.26
N ALA A 292 -20.39 16.43 3.26
CA ALA A 292 -21.55 17.24 2.89
C ALA A 292 -21.85 17.21 1.37
N GLU A 293 -20.83 17.11 0.51
CA GLU A 293 -21.00 16.85 -0.93
C GLU A 293 -21.68 15.48 -1.15
N GLU A 294 -21.16 14.43 -0.52
CA GLU A 294 -21.69 13.07 -0.63
C GLU A 294 -23.14 12.95 -0.12
N ALA A 295 -23.46 13.62 1.01
CA ALA A 295 -24.83 13.68 1.53
C ALA A 295 -25.83 14.35 0.58
N ARG A 296 -25.34 15.23 -0.33
CA ARG A 296 -26.13 15.86 -1.40
C ARG A 296 -26.08 15.09 -2.72
N GLY A 297 -25.47 13.90 -2.73
CA GLY A 297 -25.34 13.04 -3.92
C GLY A 297 -24.17 13.38 -4.84
N GLN A 298 -23.30 14.32 -4.46
CA GLN A 298 -22.08 14.65 -5.21
C GLN A 298 -20.94 13.75 -4.74
N VAL A 299 -20.77 12.60 -5.41
CA VAL A 299 -19.70 11.64 -5.07
C VAL A 299 -18.54 11.74 -6.04
N ARG A 300 -17.33 11.90 -5.50
CA ARG A 300 -16.08 11.93 -6.25
C ARG A 300 -15.46 10.53 -6.27
N TRP A 301 -15.88 9.73 -7.23
CA TRP A 301 -15.42 8.35 -7.37
C TRP A 301 -13.93 8.29 -7.75
N LEU A 302 -13.15 7.48 -7.02
CA LEU A 302 -11.75 7.22 -7.33
C LEU A 302 -11.60 6.19 -8.46
N ARG A 303 -12.61 5.33 -8.64
CA ARG A 303 -12.74 4.35 -9.73
C ARG A 303 -14.18 4.36 -10.23
N PRO A 304 -14.63 5.40 -10.97
CA PRO A 304 -16.02 5.54 -11.40
C PRO A 304 -16.53 4.29 -12.14
N ASP A 305 -15.74 3.69 -13.02
CA ASP A 305 -16.13 2.50 -13.78
C ASP A 305 -16.43 1.27 -12.91
N TYR A 306 -15.86 1.21 -11.70
CA TYR A 306 -16.10 0.13 -10.75
C TYR A 306 -17.12 0.51 -9.66
N GLN A 307 -17.05 1.74 -9.16
CA GLN A 307 -17.85 2.19 -8.02
C GLN A 307 -19.23 2.73 -8.43
N ASN A 308 -19.35 3.23 -9.66
CA ASN A 308 -20.59 3.75 -10.23
C ASN A 308 -20.72 3.39 -11.72
N PRO A 309 -20.74 2.08 -12.07
CA PRO A 309 -20.71 1.61 -13.45
C PRO A 309 -21.92 2.06 -14.28
N GLN A 310 -23.04 2.38 -13.64
CA GLN A 310 -24.28 2.79 -14.32
C GLN A 310 -24.21 4.23 -14.86
N ALA A 311 -23.37 5.10 -14.28
CA ALA A 311 -23.26 6.48 -14.73
C ALA A 311 -22.47 6.67 -16.03
N GLY A 312 -21.60 5.70 -16.40
CA GLY A 312 -20.86 5.72 -17.67
C GLY A 312 -21.63 5.14 -18.86
N ALA A 313 -22.85 4.64 -18.64
CA ALA A 313 -23.70 4.03 -19.67
C ALA A 313 -24.82 4.97 -20.16
N ALA A 314 -24.82 6.23 -19.73
CA ALA A 314 -25.81 7.26 -20.06
C ALA A 314 -25.25 8.29 -21.05
#